data_AF-A0A9X2D2A9-F1
#
_entry.id   AF-A0A9X2D2A9-F1
#
_cell.length_a   1.000
_cell.length_b   1.000
_cell.length_c   1.000
_cell.angle_alpha   90.00
_cell.angle_beta   90.00
_cell.angle_gamma   90.00
#
_symmetry.space_group_name_H-M   'P 1'
#
loop_
_entity.id
_entity.type
_entity.pdbx_description
1 polymer ?
#
loop_
_entity_poly.entity_id
_entity_poly.type
_entity_poly.pdbx_seq_one_letter_code
_entity_poly.pdbx_strand_id
1 'polypeptide(L)'
;MGLTIYDLKYNIYLESKATLAQRIDFAWHVYSTRTGLPDTFKKEALKFLIYAFDIPLTANVNAQLITLMDERMKHWDKNPEYIPGKSPQNIPFDPGKLVLNKTKTPNQSADKDIEQAMQSKELLDVNQRSKELDKNKSTRFLTPEQRGQHRVHIYNGKFNQNGRPCDTYAMVSKGKQGFAAFTLNANGELSLFNHYGMKDRIAHSSMNAGSPVVAAGEIRIEKGVLKGITTFSGHYQPSLFNVYRLLEHVSKHGIDISRAHIYTLNDPSKSLDNINSQALKVNENTIIYITPATQVYKTIDNILNENIATIAQQVTAYRERGLVNFIYQIKDLITGSDLTEKRAILAAEFESQLHNFKMGMQKSINPRDLKQKIGELDQIIADYEQKNDALSSEYGKEKASGRLAEKIQHFKTQISTMKTEQDAIDAEEEHDQNSLKGLS
;
A
#
# COMPACT_ATOMS: atom_id res chain seq x y z
N MET A 1 -17.29 -22.23 -17.93
CA MET A 1 -17.68 -22.14 -19.36
C MET A 1 -16.70 -21.20 -20.03
N GLY A 2 -16.09 -21.61 -21.15
CA GLY A 2 -15.16 -20.74 -21.88
C GLY A 2 -15.91 -19.69 -22.71
N LEU A 3 -15.25 -18.56 -22.97
CA LEU A 3 -15.72 -17.55 -23.91
C LEU A 3 -15.74 -18.13 -25.34
N THR A 4 -16.75 -17.73 -26.12
CA THR A 4 -16.91 -18.11 -27.52
C THR A 4 -16.86 -16.89 -28.42
N ILE A 5 -16.63 -17.08 -29.73
CA ILE A 5 -16.60 -15.96 -30.70
C ILE A 5 -17.90 -15.16 -30.72
N TYR A 6 -19.04 -15.78 -30.38
CA TYR A 6 -20.33 -15.10 -30.29
C TYR A 6 -20.41 -14.16 -29.08
N ASP A 7 -19.66 -14.44 -28.01
CA ASP A 7 -19.63 -13.57 -26.85
C ASP A 7 -19.08 -12.19 -27.20
N LEU A 8 -18.17 -12.06 -28.19
CA LEU A 8 -17.69 -10.75 -28.67
C LEU A 8 -18.82 -9.80 -29.09
N LYS A 9 -19.91 -10.34 -29.66
CA LYS A 9 -21.03 -9.53 -30.14
C LYS A 9 -22.03 -9.20 -29.04
N TYR A 10 -22.27 -10.14 -28.13
CA TYR A 10 -23.45 -10.07 -27.26
C TYR A 10 -23.11 -9.91 -25.79
N ASN A 11 -21.95 -10.41 -25.37
CA ASN A 11 -21.70 -10.74 -23.97
C ASN A 11 -20.33 -10.27 -23.46
N ILE A 12 -19.43 -9.81 -24.32
CA ILE A 12 -18.05 -9.49 -23.93
C ILE A 12 -17.98 -8.34 -22.94
N TYR A 13 -19.00 -7.47 -22.91
CA TYR A 13 -19.10 -6.40 -21.92
C TYR A 13 -19.74 -6.87 -20.60
N LEU A 14 -20.35 -8.06 -20.54
CA LEU A 14 -20.98 -8.59 -19.34
C LEU A 14 -19.94 -9.15 -18.38
N GLU A 15 -19.94 -8.61 -17.17
CA GLU A 15 -18.96 -8.96 -16.14
C GLU A 15 -19.16 -10.37 -15.57
N SER A 16 -20.34 -10.95 -15.78
CA SER A 16 -20.68 -12.31 -15.36
C SER A 16 -20.07 -13.41 -16.23
N LYS A 17 -19.49 -13.06 -17.39
CA LYS A 17 -19.05 -14.06 -18.38
C LYS A 17 -17.69 -14.66 -18.09
N ALA A 18 -16.77 -13.84 -17.62
CA ALA A 18 -15.40 -14.19 -17.29
C ALA A 18 -14.75 -12.99 -16.60
N THR A 19 -13.56 -13.18 -15.99
CA THR A 19 -12.80 -12.05 -15.44
C THR A 19 -12.44 -11.06 -16.55
N LEU A 20 -12.17 -9.79 -16.20
CA LEU A 20 -11.75 -8.81 -17.21
C LEU A 20 -10.48 -9.27 -17.93
N ALA A 21 -9.52 -9.81 -17.18
CA ALA A 21 -8.29 -10.40 -17.69
C ALA A 21 -8.57 -11.50 -18.75
N GLN A 22 -9.42 -12.47 -18.42
CA GLN A 22 -9.81 -13.54 -19.36
C GLN A 22 -10.50 -13.01 -20.61
N ARG A 23 -11.37 -11.98 -20.48
CA ARG A 23 -12.03 -11.35 -21.63
C ARG A 23 -11.06 -10.56 -22.50
N ILE A 24 -10.07 -9.90 -21.90
CA ILE A 24 -8.99 -9.21 -22.62
C ILE A 24 -8.15 -10.23 -23.40
N ASP A 25 -7.70 -11.30 -22.75
CA ASP A 25 -6.88 -12.33 -23.40
C ASP A 25 -7.63 -12.97 -24.59
N PHE A 26 -8.91 -13.26 -24.40
CA PHE A 26 -9.77 -13.79 -25.46
C PHE A 26 -9.94 -12.80 -26.63
N ALA A 27 -10.24 -11.54 -26.34
CA ALA A 27 -10.37 -10.52 -27.38
C ALA A 27 -9.05 -10.27 -28.11
N TRP A 28 -7.93 -10.24 -27.40
CA TRP A 28 -6.60 -10.10 -27.99
C TRP A 28 -6.27 -11.27 -28.92
N HIS A 29 -6.54 -12.50 -28.49
CA HIS A 29 -6.36 -13.68 -29.33
C HIS A 29 -7.15 -13.58 -30.64
N VAL A 30 -8.43 -13.22 -30.58
CA VAL A 30 -9.26 -13.04 -31.78
C VAL A 30 -8.75 -11.90 -32.67
N TYR A 31 -8.39 -10.76 -32.07
CA TYR A 31 -7.94 -9.59 -32.82
C TYR A 31 -6.59 -9.81 -33.53
N SER A 32 -5.64 -10.45 -32.84
CA SER A 32 -4.28 -10.70 -33.35
C SER A 32 -4.18 -11.88 -34.33
N THR A 33 -5.21 -12.72 -34.41
CA THR A 33 -5.23 -13.88 -35.32
C THR A 33 -5.16 -13.45 -36.79
N ARG A 34 -4.15 -13.92 -37.52
CA ARG A 34 -3.88 -13.48 -38.91
C ARG A 34 -4.86 -14.04 -39.94
N THR A 35 -5.38 -15.26 -39.77
CA THR A 35 -6.18 -15.96 -40.78
C THR A 35 -7.38 -16.69 -40.16
N GLY A 36 -8.45 -16.87 -40.94
CA GLY A 36 -9.55 -17.78 -40.57
C GLY A 36 -10.70 -17.22 -39.74
N LEU A 37 -10.65 -15.95 -39.31
CA LEU A 37 -11.76 -15.29 -38.60
C LEU A 37 -12.31 -14.09 -39.38
N PRO A 38 -13.65 -13.95 -39.50
CA PRO A 38 -14.27 -12.80 -40.14
C PRO A 38 -13.88 -11.46 -39.48
N ASP A 39 -13.64 -10.43 -40.28
CA ASP A 39 -13.28 -9.08 -39.81
C ASP A 39 -14.30 -8.48 -38.85
N THR A 40 -15.56 -8.89 -38.93
CA THR A 40 -16.61 -8.46 -37.99
C THR A 40 -16.28 -8.83 -36.55
N PHE A 41 -15.75 -10.04 -36.29
CA PHE A 41 -15.37 -10.44 -34.93
C PHE A 41 -14.09 -9.75 -34.47
N LYS A 42 -13.12 -9.57 -35.37
CA LYS A 42 -11.90 -8.79 -35.08
C LYS A 42 -12.24 -7.35 -34.69
N LYS A 43 -13.20 -6.73 -35.38
CA LYS A 43 -13.69 -5.38 -35.07
C LYS A 43 -14.35 -5.31 -33.70
N GLU A 44 -15.18 -6.28 -33.32
CA GLU A 44 -15.78 -6.33 -31.98
C GLU A 44 -14.74 -6.58 -30.88
N ALA A 45 -13.76 -7.44 -31.14
CA ALA A 45 -12.63 -7.64 -30.23
C ALA A 45 -11.82 -6.35 -30.04
N LEU A 46 -11.50 -5.63 -31.12
CA LEU A 46 -10.81 -4.35 -31.05
C LEU A 46 -11.59 -3.31 -30.23
N LYS A 47 -12.89 -3.18 -30.47
CA LYS A 47 -13.75 -2.27 -29.68
C LYS A 47 -13.71 -2.61 -28.19
N PHE A 48 -13.79 -3.90 -27.85
CA PHE A 48 -13.70 -4.32 -26.46
C PHE A 48 -12.33 -4.03 -25.84
N LEU A 49 -11.23 -4.25 -26.57
CA LEU A 49 -9.89 -3.93 -26.08
C LEU A 49 -9.72 -2.42 -25.85
N ILE A 50 -10.22 -1.59 -26.77
CA ILE A 50 -10.25 -0.13 -26.61
C ILE A 50 -11.04 0.26 -25.36
N TYR A 51 -12.21 -0.35 -25.14
CA TYR A 51 -13.02 -0.13 -23.93
C TYR A 51 -12.29 -0.58 -22.66
N ALA A 52 -11.74 -1.80 -22.66
CA ALA A 52 -11.13 -2.42 -21.50
C ALA A 52 -9.89 -1.65 -21.05
N PHE A 53 -9.06 -1.16 -21.98
CA PHE A 53 -7.88 -0.37 -21.69
C PHE A 53 -8.12 1.15 -21.65
N ASP A 54 -9.33 1.60 -22.00
CA ASP A 54 -9.68 3.03 -22.14
C ASP A 54 -8.73 3.79 -23.09
N ILE A 55 -8.44 3.19 -24.25
CA ILE A 55 -7.49 3.74 -25.24
C ILE A 55 -8.18 4.80 -26.10
N PRO A 56 -7.60 5.99 -26.30
CA PRO A 56 -8.11 6.96 -27.27
C PRO A 56 -8.09 6.38 -28.69
N LEU A 57 -9.21 6.48 -29.41
CA LEU A 57 -9.32 6.02 -30.79
C LEU A 57 -8.46 6.89 -31.72
N THR A 58 -7.23 6.44 -31.97
CA THR A 58 -6.21 7.13 -32.77
C THR A 58 -5.63 6.18 -33.81
N ALA A 59 -4.83 6.70 -34.76
CA ALA A 59 -4.11 5.86 -35.73
C ALA A 59 -3.11 4.88 -35.06
N ASN A 60 -2.75 5.09 -33.79
CA ASN A 60 -1.74 4.32 -33.07
C ASN A 60 -2.31 3.29 -32.07
N VAL A 61 -3.58 2.87 -32.22
CA VAL A 61 -4.20 1.90 -31.31
C VAL A 61 -3.44 0.57 -31.28
N ASN A 62 -2.91 0.11 -32.41
CA ASN A 62 -2.20 -1.17 -32.48
C ASN A 62 -0.89 -1.18 -31.68
N ALA A 63 -0.06 -0.13 -31.75
CA ALA A 63 1.19 -0.11 -30.98
C ALA A 63 0.93 -0.01 -29.47
N GLN A 64 -0.11 0.73 -29.07
CA GLN A 64 -0.54 0.80 -27.67
C GLN A 64 -1.01 -0.58 -27.18
N LEU A 65 -1.85 -1.27 -27.95
CA LEU A 65 -2.32 -2.62 -27.59
C LEU A 65 -1.19 -3.63 -27.51
N ILE A 66 -0.23 -3.61 -28.46
CA ILE A 66 0.95 -4.49 -28.41
C ILE A 66 1.74 -4.22 -27.13
N THR A 67 2.03 -2.95 -26.82
CA THR A 67 2.77 -2.58 -25.60
C THR A 67 2.08 -3.07 -24.33
N LEU A 68 0.76 -2.87 -24.24
CA LEU A 68 -0.04 -3.30 -23.08
C LEU A 68 -0.07 -4.83 -22.98
N MET A 69 -0.26 -5.56 -24.09
CA MET A 69 -0.32 -7.02 -24.05
C MET A 69 1.04 -7.65 -23.79
N ASP A 70 2.12 -7.07 -24.31
CA ASP A 70 3.50 -7.49 -24.02
C ASP A 70 3.84 -7.29 -22.54
N GLU A 71 3.45 -6.15 -21.94
CA GLU A 71 3.64 -5.93 -20.50
C GLU A 71 2.83 -6.92 -19.66
N ARG A 72 1.57 -7.18 -20.03
CA ARG A 72 0.73 -8.18 -19.35
C ARG A 72 1.39 -9.56 -19.40
N MET A 73 1.94 -9.96 -20.54
CA MET A 73 2.55 -11.28 -20.74
C MET A 73 3.74 -11.52 -19.81
N LYS A 74 4.53 -10.50 -19.48
CA LYS A 74 5.67 -10.61 -18.55
C LYS A 74 5.27 -11.10 -17.15
N HIS A 75 4.04 -10.81 -16.73
CA HIS A 75 3.55 -11.11 -15.39
C HIS A 75 2.48 -12.20 -15.36
N TRP A 76 2.02 -12.67 -16.52
CA TRP A 76 0.85 -13.53 -16.65
C TRP A 76 0.93 -14.82 -15.82
N ASP A 77 2.09 -15.49 -15.81
CA ASP A 77 2.31 -16.72 -15.05
C ASP A 77 2.18 -16.54 -13.54
N LYS A 78 2.56 -15.35 -13.03
CA LYS A 78 2.56 -15.04 -11.59
C LYS A 78 1.28 -14.36 -11.14
N ASN A 79 0.71 -13.50 -11.98
CA ASN A 79 -0.50 -12.73 -11.71
C ASN A 79 -1.37 -12.64 -12.98
N PRO A 80 -2.18 -13.68 -13.29
CA PRO A 80 -3.00 -13.70 -14.49
C PRO A 80 -4.08 -12.60 -14.51
N GLU A 81 -4.41 -12.02 -13.35
CA GLU A 81 -5.40 -10.93 -13.22
C GLU A 81 -4.79 -9.53 -13.36
N TYR A 82 -3.47 -9.41 -13.55
CA TYR A 82 -2.80 -8.12 -13.74
C TYR A 82 -3.14 -7.47 -15.09
N ILE A 83 -3.70 -6.26 -15.07
CA ILE A 83 -4.00 -5.51 -16.29
C ILE A 83 -3.15 -4.23 -16.31
N PRO A 84 -2.22 -4.08 -17.27
CA PRO A 84 -1.40 -2.89 -17.41
C PRO A 84 -2.22 -1.60 -17.45
N GLY A 85 -1.76 -0.60 -16.71
CA GLY A 85 -2.43 0.68 -16.59
C GLY A 85 -3.65 0.70 -15.67
N LYS A 86 -4.19 -0.44 -15.23
CA LYS A 86 -5.37 -0.49 -14.33
C LYS A 86 -5.01 -0.66 -12.86
N SER A 87 -3.83 -1.17 -12.52
CA SER A 87 -3.41 -1.26 -11.12
C SER A 87 -3.03 0.12 -10.54
N PRO A 88 -3.24 0.37 -9.23
CA PRO A 88 -2.87 1.66 -8.63
C PRO A 88 -1.35 1.88 -8.70
N GLN A 89 -0.94 2.93 -9.40
CA GLN A 89 0.46 3.18 -9.78
C GLN A 89 1.43 3.39 -8.61
N ASN A 90 0.93 3.85 -7.47
CA ASN A 90 1.77 4.23 -6.33
C ASN A 90 1.96 3.10 -5.31
N ILE A 91 1.50 1.89 -5.64
CA ILE A 91 1.78 0.71 -4.85
C ILE A 91 3.14 0.19 -5.34
N PRO A 92 4.21 0.24 -4.53
CA PRO A 92 5.57 -0.07 -4.95
C PRO A 92 5.83 -1.58 -5.03
N PHE A 93 4.87 -2.34 -5.56
CA PHE A 93 4.99 -3.79 -5.70
C PHE A 93 5.10 -4.15 -7.16
N ASP A 94 6.07 -5.01 -7.45
CA ASP A 94 6.12 -5.80 -8.68
C ASP A 94 4.72 -6.40 -8.93
N PRO A 95 4.10 -6.18 -10.10
CA PRO A 95 2.82 -6.78 -10.45
C PRO A 95 2.76 -8.29 -10.21
N GLY A 96 3.89 -9.01 -10.37
CA GLY A 96 3.99 -10.43 -10.06
C GLY A 96 3.84 -10.78 -8.57
N LYS A 97 4.08 -9.83 -7.65
CA LYS A 97 3.90 -9.98 -6.20
C LYS A 97 2.50 -9.56 -5.70
N LEU A 98 1.65 -8.99 -6.56
CA LEU A 98 0.34 -8.45 -6.16
C LEU A 98 -0.78 -9.50 -6.01
N VAL A 99 -0.45 -10.79 -6.07
CA VAL A 99 -1.38 -11.87 -5.72
C VAL A 99 -1.44 -12.02 -4.21
N LEU A 100 -2.20 -11.14 -3.58
CA LEU A 100 -2.34 -11.09 -2.14
C LEU A 100 -3.23 -12.23 -1.63
N ASN A 101 -2.81 -12.85 -0.52
CA ASN A 101 -3.54 -13.91 0.14
C ASN A 101 -4.16 -13.42 1.46
N LYS A 102 -5.21 -14.10 1.90
CA LYS A 102 -5.78 -13.91 3.24
C LYS A 102 -4.72 -14.17 4.32
N THR A 103 -4.46 -13.17 5.15
CA THR A 103 -3.58 -13.32 6.31
C THR A 103 -4.30 -14.09 7.43
N LYS A 104 -3.54 -14.86 8.20
CA LYS A 104 -4.04 -15.56 9.40
C LYS A 104 -4.23 -14.56 10.55
N THR A 105 -3.19 -13.80 10.83
CA THR A 105 -3.16 -12.72 11.82
C THR A 105 -3.17 -11.38 11.08
N PRO A 106 -3.96 -10.38 11.54
CA PRO A 106 -4.00 -9.08 10.90
C PRO A 106 -2.62 -8.44 10.76
N ASN A 107 -2.34 -7.90 9.57
CA ASN A 107 -1.11 -7.19 9.22
C ASN A 107 0.17 -8.02 9.37
N GLN A 108 0.07 -9.36 9.29
CA GLN A 108 1.23 -10.26 9.26
C GLN A 108 1.30 -11.01 7.93
N SER A 109 2.48 -11.04 7.32
CA SER A 109 2.74 -11.73 6.06
C SER A 109 4.16 -12.29 6.03
N ALA A 110 4.34 -13.43 5.36
CA ALA A 110 5.67 -13.97 5.09
C ALA A 110 6.47 -13.08 4.12
N ASP A 111 5.76 -12.32 3.28
CA ASP A 111 6.37 -11.29 2.44
C ASP A 111 6.46 -9.97 3.24
N LYS A 112 7.69 -9.53 3.51
CA LYS A 112 7.99 -8.34 4.31
C LYS A 112 7.52 -7.04 3.64
N ASP A 113 7.51 -6.97 2.31
CA ASP A 113 7.07 -5.77 1.58
C ASP A 113 5.54 -5.60 1.76
N ILE A 114 4.80 -6.71 1.63
CA ILE A 114 3.34 -6.75 1.84
C ILE A 114 3.01 -6.50 3.32
N GLU A 115 3.74 -7.13 4.24
CA GLU A 115 3.59 -6.90 5.68
C GLU A 115 3.75 -5.42 6.03
N GLN A 116 4.82 -4.80 5.54
CA GLN A 116 5.11 -3.40 5.75
C GLN A 116 4.00 -2.49 5.20
N ALA A 117 3.48 -2.78 4.00
CA ALA A 117 2.35 -2.04 3.42
C ALA A 117 1.09 -2.11 4.29
N MET A 118 0.82 -3.27 4.90
CA MET A 118 -0.31 -3.41 5.81
C MET A 118 -0.08 -2.67 7.12
N GLN A 119 1.13 -2.81 7.69
CA GLN A 119 1.51 -2.10 8.92
C GLN A 119 1.46 -0.58 8.77
N SER A 120 1.63 -0.06 7.56
CA SER A 120 1.53 1.35 7.23
C SER A 120 0.17 1.82 6.74
N LYS A 121 -0.78 0.90 6.58
CA LYS A 121 -2.12 1.16 6.01
C LYS A 121 -2.10 1.59 4.54
N GLU A 122 -1.01 1.35 3.81
CA GLU A 122 -1.00 1.40 2.34
C GLU A 122 -1.90 0.29 1.77
N LEU A 123 -1.85 -0.89 2.40
CA LEU A 123 -2.84 -1.95 2.27
C LEU A 123 -3.64 -2.07 3.56
N LEU A 124 -4.93 -2.34 3.43
CA LEU A 124 -5.85 -2.62 4.51
C LEU A 124 -6.05 -4.13 4.61
N ASP A 125 -5.70 -4.70 5.76
CA ASP A 125 -6.09 -6.06 6.11
C ASP A 125 -7.42 -6.07 6.88
N VAL A 126 -8.08 -7.22 6.88
CA VAL A 126 -9.27 -7.44 7.72
C VAL A 126 -8.85 -7.39 9.19
N ASN A 127 -9.52 -6.57 10.00
CA ASN A 127 -9.22 -6.50 11.43
C ASN A 127 -9.51 -7.83 12.16
N GLN A 128 -8.91 -8.02 13.34
CA GLN A 128 -8.99 -9.26 14.12
C GLN A 128 -10.45 -9.69 14.38
N ARG A 129 -11.28 -8.78 14.90
CA ARG A 129 -12.68 -9.04 15.22
C ARG A 129 -13.47 -9.47 13.98
N SER A 130 -13.19 -8.86 12.82
CA SER A 130 -13.85 -9.22 11.56
C SER A 130 -13.35 -10.55 10.99
N LYS A 131 -12.07 -10.91 11.17
CA LYS A 131 -11.57 -12.25 10.79
C LYS A 131 -12.26 -13.35 11.61
N GLU A 132 -12.44 -13.13 12.91
CA GLU A 132 -13.21 -14.01 13.80
C GLU A 132 -14.67 -14.08 13.38
N LEU A 133 -15.29 -12.93 13.10
CA LEU A 133 -16.66 -12.87 12.60
C LEU A 133 -16.84 -13.63 11.29
N ASP A 134 -15.88 -13.52 10.37
CA ASP A 134 -15.92 -14.21 9.09
C ASP A 134 -15.84 -15.74 9.27
N LYS A 135 -15.02 -16.20 10.22
CA LYS A 135 -14.96 -17.62 10.61
C LYS A 135 -16.28 -18.07 11.25
N ASN A 136 -16.78 -17.32 12.23
CA ASN A 136 -17.94 -17.70 13.03
C ASN A 136 -19.25 -17.64 12.25
N LYS A 137 -19.39 -16.70 11.31
CA LYS A 137 -20.59 -16.54 10.47
C LYS A 137 -20.49 -17.21 9.11
N SER A 138 -19.41 -17.94 8.84
CA SER A 138 -19.16 -18.59 7.56
C SER A 138 -19.32 -17.62 6.39
N THR A 139 -18.60 -16.49 6.42
CA THR A 139 -18.61 -15.49 5.35
C THR A 139 -18.32 -16.15 4.01
N ARG A 140 -19.16 -15.90 3.01
CA ARG A 140 -18.99 -16.45 1.68
C ARG A 140 -17.91 -15.65 0.95
N PHE A 141 -16.76 -16.28 0.71
CA PHE A 141 -15.71 -15.73 -0.14
C PHE A 141 -15.96 -16.10 -1.59
N LEU A 142 -15.92 -15.11 -2.48
CA LEU A 142 -16.24 -15.27 -3.88
C LEU A 142 -14.99 -15.66 -4.68
N THR A 143 -15.16 -16.54 -5.68
CA THR A 143 -14.10 -16.84 -6.66
C THR A 143 -13.85 -15.64 -7.59
N PRO A 144 -12.71 -15.56 -8.30
CA PRO A 144 -12.48 -14.53 -9.33
C PRO A 144 -13.67 -14.33 -10.29
N GLU A 145 -14.27 -15.41 -10.77
CA GLU A 145 -15.40 -15.37 -11.71
C GLU A 145 -16.67 -14.84 -11.04
N GLN A 146 -16.96 -15.26 -9.81
CA GLN A 146 -18.10 -14.76 -9.05
C GLN A 146 -17.95 -13.27 -8.72
N ARG A 147 -16.72 -12.81 -8.47
CA ARG A 147 -16.40 -11.39 -8.26
C ARG A 147 -16.62 -10.55 -9.51
N GLY A 148 -16.48 -11.15 -10.71
CA GLY A 148 -16.78 -10.52 -11.99
C GLY A 148 -18.08 -9.74 -11.94
N GLN A 149 -19.18 -10.35 -11.48
CA GLN A 149 -20.51 -9.73 -11.40
C GLN A 149 -20.58 -8.43 -10.58
N HIS A 150 -19.61 -8.19 -9.71
CA HIS A 150 -19.52 -7.00 -8.86
C HIS A 150 -18.57 -5.94 -9.42
N ARG A 151 -17.83 -6.23 -10.48
CA ARG A 151 -16.81 -5.32 -11.01
C ARG A 151 -17.42 -4.08 -11.65
N VAL A 152 -16.68 -3.00 -11.51
CA VAL A 152 -16.94 -1.72 -12.16
C VAL A 152 -15.66 -1.26 -12.83
N HIS A 153 -15.79 -0.80 -14.06
CA HIS A 153 -14.68 -0.35 -14.91
C HIS A 153 -14.78 1.14 -15.16
N ILE A 154 -13.65 1.81 -15.31
CA ILE A 154 -13.62 3.20 -15.73
C ILE A 154 -13.37 3.22 -17.24
N TYR A 155 -14.27 3.90 -17.96
CA TYR A 155 -14.14 4.14 -19.39
C TYR A 155 -14.70 5.53 -19.70
N ASN A 156 -13.90 6.34 -20.41
CA ASN A 156 -14.23 7.71 -20.78
C ASN A 156 -14.71 8.56 -19.59
N GLY A 157 -13.94 8.51 -18.49
CA GLY A 157 -14.20 9.30 -17.28
C GLY A 157 -15.51 8.97 -16.56
N LYS A 158 -16.06 7.76 -16.76
CA LYS A 158 -17.25 7.27 -16.06
C LYS A 158 -17.07 5.86 -15.54
N PHE A 159 -17.67 5.59 -14.39
CA PHE A 159 -17.87 4.23 -13.91
C PHE A 159 -18.90 3.50 -14.77
N ASN A 160 -18.52 2.35 -15.29
CA ASN A 160 -19.35 1.48 -16.10
C ASN A 160 -19.42 0.08 -15.51
N GLN A 161 -20.59 -0.53 -15.59
CA GLN A 161 -20.82 -1.93 -15.25
C GLN A 161 -21.62 -2.56 -16.38
N ASN A 162 -21.21 -3.74 -16.84
CA ASN A 162 -21.84 -4.41 -17.98
C ASN A 162 -21.91 -3.52 -19.25
N GLY A 163 -20.87 -2.73 -19.50
CA GLY A 163 -20.78 -1.80 -20.64
C GLY A 163 -21.70 -0.57 -20.57
N ARG A 164 -22.31 -0.27 -19.42
CA ARG A 164 -23.23 0.86 -19.23
C ARG A 164 -22.84 1.70 -18.01
N PRO A 165 -23.17 3.00 -17.96
CA PRO A 165 -22.92 3.83 -16.79
C PRO A 165 -23.51 3.20 -15.53
N CYS A 166 -22.67 3.01 -14.52
CA CYS A 166 -23.03 2.43 -13.24
C CYS A 166 -23.93 3.38 -12.45
N ASP A 167 -24.90 2.84 -11.72
CA ASP A 167 -25.76 3.63 -10.85
C ASP A 167 -26.06 2.84 -9.56
N THR A 168 -25.79 3.46 -8.40
CA THR A 168 -26.00 2.82 -7.10
C THR A 168 -27.37 3.11 -6.51
N TYR A 169 -28.27 3.81 -7.21
CA TYR A 169 -29.60 4.21 -6.72
C TYR A 169 -30.42 3.05 -6.14
N ALA A 170 -30.42 1.90 -6.82
CA ALA A 170 -31.14 0.70 -6.39
C ALA A 170 -30.36 -0.15 -5.36
N MET A 171 -29.13 0.24 -5.01
CA MET A 171 -28.29 -0.49 -4.08
C MET A 171 -28.48 0.02 -2.65
N VAL A 172 -28.22 -0.88 -1.69
CA VAL A 172 -28.32 -0.61 -0.26
C VAL A 172 -27.07 -1.11 0.45
N SER A 173 -26.45 -0.23 1.26
CA SER A 173 -25.34 -0.60 2.13
C SER A 173 -25.59 -0.17 3.58
N LYS A 174 -25.67 -1.16 4.48
CA LYS A 174 -25.97 -0.98 5.91
C LYS A 174 -27.17 -0.05 6.13
N GLY A 175 -28.25 -0.29 5.39
CA GLY A 175 -29.49 0.48 5.47
C GLY A 175 -29.51 1.82 4.72
N LYS A 176 -28.41 2.21 4.07
CA LYS A 176 -28.34 3.44 3.26
C LYS A 176 -28.68 3.15 1.81
N GLN A 177 -29.83 3.64 1.35
CA GLN A 177 -30.22 3.57 -0.06
C GLN A 177 -29.34 4.48 -0.92
N GLY A 178 -29.05 4.05 -2.14
CA GLY A 178 -28.19 4.79 -3.07
C GLY A 178 -26.69 4.58 -2.83
N PHE A 179 -26.31 3.81 -1.81
CA PHE A 179 -24.91 3.47 -1.52
C PHE A 179 -24.66 1.97 -1.76
N ALA A 180 -23.52 1.67 -2.37
CA ALA A 180 -22.98 0.32 -2.46
C ALA A 180 -21.78 0.17 -1.54
N ALA A 181 -21.55 -1.01 -0.98
CA ALA A 181 -20.25 -1.32 -0.39
C ALA A 181 -19.23 -1.49 -1.53
N PHE A 182 -17.99 -1.06 -1.30
CA PHE A 182 -16.92 -1.23 -2.28
C PHE A 182 -15.61 -1.74 -1.69
N THR A 183 -14.82 -2.37 -2.56
CA THR A 183 -13.39 -2.66 -2.32
C THR A 183 -12.59 -2.37 -3.59
N LEU A 184 -11.42 -1.76 -3.44
CA LEU A 184 -10.40 -1.61 -4.47
C LEU A 184 -9.19 -2.46 -4.06
N ASN A 185 -8.85 -3.48 -4.83
CA ASN A 185 -7.69 -4.33 -4.54
C ASN A 185 -6.41 -3.83 -5.23
N ALA A 186 -5.29 -4.51 -4.98
CA ALA A 186 -3.98 -4.10 -5.49
C ALA A 186 -3.83 -4.27 -7.01
N ASN A 187 -4.64 -5.11 -7.66
CA ASN A 187 -4.72 -5.18 -9.12
C ASN A 187 -5.52 -4.01 -9.73
N GLY A 188 -6.14 -3.16 -8.90
CA GLY A 188 -6.97 -2.04 -9.35
C GLY A 188 -8.41 -2.43 -9.64
N GLU A 189 -8.83 -3.62 -9.21
CA GLU A 189 -10.17 -4.08 -9.44
C GLU A 189 -11.13 -3.50 -8.40
N LEU A 190 -12.05 -2.65 -8.85
CA LEU A 190 -13.11 -2.06 -8.04
C LEU A 190 -14.36 -2.94 -8.07
N SER A 191 -14.81 -3.41 -6.91
CA SER A 191 -16.07 -4.16 -6.76
C SER A 191 -17.11 -3.35 -6.03
N LEU A 192 -18.36 -3.36 -6.51
CA LEU A 192 -19.55 -2.80 -5.86
C LEU A 192 -20.58 -3.88 -5.56
N PHE A 193 -21.19 -3.83 -4.37
CA PHE A 193 -22.21 -4.80 -3.96
C PHE A 193 -23.15 -4.24 -2.89
N ASN A 194 -24.34 -4.85 -2.80
CA ASN A 194 -25.25 -4.58 -1.69
C ASN A 194 -24.67 -5.16 -0.41
N HIS A 195 -24.79 -4.43 0.70
CA HIS A 195 -24.29 -4.91 1.98
C HIS A 195 -25.37 -4.87 3.04
N TYR A 196 -25.96 -6.04 3.29
CA TYR A 196 -27.08 -6.23 4.20
C TYR A 196 -26.65 -6.55 5.64
N GLY A 197 -25.48 -6.07 6.07
CA GLY A 197 -24.96 -6.33 7.42
C GLY A 197 -24.68 -7.82 7.67
N MET A 198 -24.18 -8.52 6.65
CA MET A 198 -23.90 -9.97 6.65
C MET A 198 -25.11 -10.89 6.81
N LYS A 199 -26.35 -10.41 6.64
CA LYS A 199 -27.56 -11.27 6.63
C LYS A 199 -27.50 -12.34 5.53
N ASP A 200 -26.85 -12.02 4.41
CA ASP A 200 -26.58 -12.87 3.25
C ASP A 200 -25.18 -13.53 3.28
N ARG A 201 -24.47 -13.43 4.41
CA ARG A 201 -23.07 -13.87 4.59
C ARG A 201 -22.07 -13.17 3.66
N ILE A 202 -22.43 -12.02 3.10
CA ILE A 202 -21.53 -11.19 2.28
C ILE A 202 -21.03 -9.98 3.07
N ALA A 203 -19.73 -9.76 2.99
CA ALA A 203 -19.03 -8.62 3.57
C ALA A 203 -17.99 -8.07 2.58
N HIS A 204 -17.32 -6.97 2.93
CA HIS A 204 -16.19 -6.46 2.13
C HIS A 204 -15.11 -7.53 1.90
N SER A 205 -14.84 -8.39 2.88
CA SER A 205 -13.88 -9.49 2.73
C SER A 205 -14.30 -10.51 1.67
N SER A 206 -15.60 -10.66 1.37
CA SER A 206 -16.11 -11.54 0.30
C SER A 206 -15.55 -11.21 -1.07
N MET A 207 -15.32 -9.93 -1.35
CA MET A 207 -14.87 -9.44 -2.65
C MET A 207 -13.38 -9.65 -2.90
N ASN A 208 -12.60 -10.08 -1.90
CA ASN A 208 -11.17 -10.38 -2.06
C ASN A 208 -10.74 -11.64 -1.32
N ALA A 209 -11.68 -12.53 -1.01
CA ALA A 209 -11.46 -13.74 -0.21
C ALA A 209 -10.72 -13.49 1.12
N GLY A 210 -10.92 -12.31 1.72
CA GLY A 210 -10.26 -11.87 2.94
C GLY A 210 -8.82 -11.38 2.77
N SER A 211 -8.34 -11.22 1.54
CA SER A 211 -7.01 -10.68 1.22
C SER A 211 -6.96 -9.17 1.41
N PRO A 212 -5.78 -8.59 1.68
CA PRO A 212 -5.63 -7.15 1.83
C PRO A 212 -6.05 -6.35 0.59
N VAL A 213 -6.51 -5.11 0.80
CA VAL A 213 -7.04 -4.22 -0.24
C VAL A 213 -6.47 -2.82 -0.10
N VAL A 214 -6.50 -2.02 -1.15
CA VAL A 214 -6.00 -0.63 -1.13
C VAL A 214 -6.98 0.29 -0.43
N ALA A 215 -8.26 0.10 -0.74
CA ALA A 215 -9.35 0.87 -0.16
C ALA A 215 -10.60 0.01 -0.04
N ALA A 216 -11.43 0.35 0.94
CA ALA A 216 -12.75 -0.22 1.11
C ALA A 216 -13.66 0.82 1.76
N GLY A 217 -14.97 0.64 1.67
CA GLY A 217 -15.92 1.58 2.25
C GLY A 217 -17.28 1.44 1.61
N GLU A 218 -17.99 2.57 1.48
CA GLU A 218 -19.22 2.65 0.71
C GLU A 218 -19.12 3.80 -0.29
N ILE A 219 -19.80 3.66 -1.42
CA ILE A 219 -19.71 4.60 -2.54
C ILE A 219 -21.09 4.87 -3.12
N ARG A 220 -21.31 6.11 -3.54
CA ARG A 220 -22.49 6.56 -4.29
C ARG A 220 -22.06 7.02 -5.67
N ILE A 221 -22.67 6.43 -6.69
CA ILE A 221 -22.44 6.72 -8.10
C ILE A 221 -23.81 6.96 -8.75
N GLU A 222 -23.91 8.04 -9.50
CA GLU A 222 -25.12 8.36 -10.26
C GLU A 222 -24.76 8.52 -11.72
N LYS A 223 -25.35 7.67 -12.59
CA LYS A 223 -25.10 7.68 -14.04
C LYS A 223 -23.60 7.70 -14.40
N GLY A 224 -22.81 6.92 -13.68
CA GLY A 224 -21.36 6.78 -13.86
C GLY A 224 -20.50 7.87 -13.21
N VAL A 225 -21.11 8.82 -12.48
CA VAL A 225 -20.41 9.95 -11.83
C VAL A 225 -20.29 9.72 -10.33
N LEU A 226 -19.10 9.94 -9.76
CA LEU A 226 -18.85 9.86 -8.32
C LEU A 226 -19.65 10.94 -7.57
N LYS A 227 -20.33 10.56 -6.48
CA LYS A 227 -21.09 11.49 -5.63
C LYS A 227 -20.72 11.43 -4.17
N GLY A 228 -20.34 10.26 -3.67
CA GLY A 228 -20.10 10.09 -2.24
C GLY A 228 -19.20 8.90 -1.94
N ILE A 229 -18.35 9.03 -0.93
CA ILE A 229 -17.56 7.94 -0.37
C ILE A 229 -17.67 7.99 1.15
N THR A 230 -17.84 6.83 1.79
CA THR A 230 -17.75 6.69 3.25
C THR A 230 -16.57 5.81 3.62
N THR A 231 -16.01 6.01 4.82
CA THR A 231 -15.00 5.11 5.41
C THR A 231 -15.63 3.86 6.08
N PHE A 232 -16.90 3.55 5.81
CA PHE A 232 -17.67 2.60 6.63
C PHE A 232 -17.59 1.15 6.14
N SER A 233 -16.38 0.57 6.10
CA SER A 233 -16.25 -0.87 5.79
C SER A 233 -16.56 -1.75 7.01
N GLY A 234 -16.13 -1.35 8.21
CA GLY A 234 -16.11 -2.23 9.38
C GLY A 234 -14.94 -3.21 9.32
N HIS A 235 -14.90 -4.09 8.31
CA HIS A 235 -13.85 -5.11 8.14
C HIS A 235 -12.45 -4.54 7.95
N TYR A 236 -12.28 -3.59 7.05
CA TYR A 236 -10.98 -3.06 6.65
C TYR A 236 -10.60 -1.73 7.32
N GLN A 237 -11.54 -1.10 8.04
CA GLN A 237 -11.32 0.16 8.80
C GLN A 237 -10.50 1.24 8.04
N PRO A 238 -10.94 1.66 6.84
CA PRO A 238 -10.21 2.59 5.98
C PRO A 238 -9.96 3.94 6.66
N SER A 239 -8.78 4.50 6.41
CA SER A 239 -8.41 5.86 6.80
C SER A 239 -8.67 6.87 5.66
N LEU A 240 -8.49 8.16 5.94
CA LEU A 240 -8.52 9.20 4.90
C LEU A 240 -7.43 9.01 3.83
N PHE A 241 -6.30 8.39 4.20
CA PHE A 241 -5.25 8.05 3.23
C PHE A 241 -5.73 6.99 2.22
N ASN A 242 -6.50 5.99 2.68
CA ASN A 242 -7.09 5.00 1.76
C ASN A 242 -8.17 5.62 0.87
N VAL A 243 -8.91 6.61 1.38
CA VAL A 243 -9.82 7.42 0.56
C VAL A 243 -9.03 8.23 -0.48
N TYR A 244 -7.92 8.85 -0.10
CA TYR A 244 -7.01 9.52 -1.05
C TYR A 244 -6.52 8.56 -2.13
N ARG A 245 -6.07 7.34 -1.77
CA ARG A 245 -5.65 6.32 -2.75
C ARG A 245 -6.75 5.96 -3.75
N LEU A 246 -8.00 5.83 -3.27
CA LEU A 246 -9.14 5.64 -4.17
C LEU A 246 -9.34 6.85 -5.09
N LEU A 247 -9.36 8.07 -4.54
CA LEU A 247 -9.55 9.30 -5.30
C LEU A 247 -8.45 9.51 -6.35
N GLU A 248 -7.19 9.28 -5.97
CA GLU A 248 -6.04 9.29 -6.87
C GLU A 248 -6.24 8.29 -8.00
N HIS A 249 -6.55 7.04 -7.65
CA HIS A 249 -6.75 5.98 -8.62
C HIS A 249 -7.85 6.35 -9.61
N VAL A 250 -9.05 6.74 -9.16
CA VAL A 250 -10.16 7.03 -10.07
C VAL A 250 -9.97 8.33 -10.85
N SER A 251 -9.35 9.36 -10.25
CA SER A 251 -9.10 10.64 -10.91
C SER A 251 -8.05 10.52 -12.02
N LYS A 252 -6.99 9.73 -11.82
CA LYS A 252 -6.02 9.40 -12.88
C LYS A 252 -6.67 8.70 -14.08
N HIS A 253 -7.76 7.97 -13.85
CA HIS A 253 -8.57 7.34 -14.90
C HIS A 253 -9.70 8.25 -15.42
N GLY A 254 -9.63 9.55 -15.16
CA GLY A 254 -10.54 10.55 -15.72
C GLY A 254 -11.87 10.73 -15.00
N ILE A 255 -12.10 10.09 -13.83
CA ILE A 255 -13.28 10.37 -13.02
C ILE A 255 -13.20 11.78 -12.44
N ASP A 256 -14.22 12.59 -12.69
CA ASP A 256 -14.40 13.88 -12.04
C ASP A 256 -14.83 13.69 -10.57
N ILE A 257 -13.96 14.12 -9.65
CA ILE A 257 -14.19 14.06 -8.20
C ILE A 257 -14.78 15.36 -7.62
N SER A 258 -14.96 16.41 -8.43
CA SER A 258 -15.44 17.73 -7.97
C SER A 258 -16.84 17.73 -7.40
N ARG A 259 -17.65 16.75 -7.81
CA ARG A 259 -19.05 16.59 -7.38
C ARG A 259 -19.22 15.59 -6.23
N ALA A 260 -18.12 15.05 -5.72
CA ALA A 260 -18.12 14.03 -4.69
C ALA A 260 -17.87 14.61 -3.29
N HIS A 261 -18.48 13.98 -2.30
CA HIS A 261 -18.25 14.27 -0.88
C HIS A 261 -17.75 13.02 -0.14
N ILE A 262 -16.92 13.24 0.89
CA ILE A 262 -16.43 12.23 1.80
C ILE A 262 -17.20 12.35 3.10
N TYR A 263 -17.69 11.21 3.61
CA TYR A 263 -18.47 11.11 4.83
C TYR A 263 -17.68 10.31 5.88
N THR A 264 -17.36 10.94 7.01
CA THR A 264 -16.59 10.33 8.11
C THR A 264 -17.27 10.50 9.46
N LEU A 265 -16.94 9.64 10.43
CA LEU A 265 -17.38 9.79 11.83
C LEU A 265 -16.51 10.76 12.63
N ASN A 266 -15.23 10.87 12.25
CA ASN A 266 -14.28 11.80 12.84
C ASN A 266 -14.15 13.02 11.94
N ASP A 267 -13.94 14.19 12.54
CA ASP A 267 -13.75 15.45 11.83
C ASP A 267 -12.38 15.50 11.14
N PRO A 268 -12.32 15.48 9.79
CA PRO A 268 -11.06 15.55 9.06
C PRO A 268 -10.26 16.83 9.35
N SER A 269 -10.94 17.94 9.69
CA SER A 269 -10.29 19.24 9.95
C SER A 269 -9.37 19.22 11.18
N LYS A 270 -9.48 18.21 12.05
CA LYS A 270 -8.56 18.01 13.19
C LYS A 270 -7.19 17.46 12.80
N SER A 271 -7.08 16.90 11.60
CA SER A 271 -5.87 16.21 11.11
C SER A 271 -5.36 16.74 9.77
N LEU A 272 -6.16 17.57 9.10
CA LEU A 272 -5.88 18.10 7.77
C LEU A 272 -6.23 19.59 7.76
N ASP A 273 -5.21 20.42 7.58
CA ASP A 273 -5.37 21.86 7.50
C ASP A 273 -6.11 22.28 6.23
N ASN A 274 -6.75 23.45 6.29
CA ASN A 274 -7.44 24.07 5.14
C ASN A 274 -8.57 23.22 4.53
N ILE A 275 -9.22 22.39 5.34
CA ILE A 275 -10.39 21.60 4.94
C ILE A 275 -11.66 22.17 5.56
N ASN A 276 -12.68 22.37 4.72
CA ASN A 276 -14.04 22.67 5.15
C ASN A 276 -14.83 21.37 5.34
N SER A 277 -15.04 21.04 6.61
CA SER A 277 -15.74 19.84 7.05
C SER A 277 -17.02 20.25 7.78
N GLN A 278 -18.18 19.93 7.21
CA GLN A 278 -19.47 20.25 7.80
C GLN A 278 -19.95 19.10 8.69
N ALA A 279 -20.20 19.40 9.97
CA ALA A 279 -20.86 18.46 10.88
C ALA A 279 -22.36 18.37 10.59
N LEU A 280 -22.86 17.16 10.35
CA LEU A 280 -24.27 16.82 10.18
C LEU A 280 -24.70 15.87 11.29
N LYS A 281 -25.66 16.28 12.13
CA LYS A 281 -26.28 15.40 13.11
C LYS A 281 -27.29 14.47 12.41
N VAL A 282 -26.98 13.17 12.38
CA VAL A 282 -27.83 12.16 11.72
C VAL A 282 -28.87 11.58 12.67
N ASN A 283 -28.51 11.46 13.96
CA ASN A 283 -29.41 11.11 15.05
C ASN A 283 -28.83 11.65 16.37
N GLU A 284 -29.48 11.34 17.50
CA GLU A 284 -29.09 11.85 18.83
C GLU A 284 -27.61 11.57 19.17
N ASN A 285 -27.07 10.43 18.72
CA ASN A 285 -25.74 9.94 19.10
C ASN A 285 -24.73 9.91 17.95
N THR A 286 -25.10 10.36 16.75
CA THR A 286 -24.26 10.24 15.55
C THR A 286 -24.13 11.56 14.83
N ILE A 287 -22.89 12.05 14.74
CA ILE A 287 -22.49 13.15 13.87
C ILE A 287 -21.67 12.55 12.73
N ILE A 288 -21.99 12.95 11.51
CA ILE A 288 -21.20 12.65 10.30
C ILE A 288 -20.62 13.96 9.80
N TYR A 289 -19.34 13.94 9.47
CA TYR A 289 -18.63 15.04 8.84
C TYR A 289 -18.65 14.87 7.33
N ILE A 290 -19.02 15.93 6.62
CA ILE A 290 -19.14 15.97 5.17
C ILE A 290 -18.05 16.89 4.64
N THR A 291 -17.17 16.36 3.79
CA THR A 291 -16.04 17.10 3.25
C THR A 291 -16.00 16.98 1.72
N PRO A 292 -15.78 18.05 0.95
CA PRO A 292 -15.59 17.94 -0.50
C PRO A 292 -14.42 17.01 -0.84
N ALA A 293 -14.63 16.05 -1.74
CA ALA A 293 -13.59 15.07 -2.11
C ALA A 293 -12.34 15.74 -2.71
N THR A 294 -12.52 16.85 -3.42
CA THR A 294 -11.42 17.65 -3.96
C THR A 294 -10.54 18.27 -2.88
N GLN A 295 -11.09 18.64 -1.73
CA GLN A 295 -10.29 19.17 -0.62
C GLN A 295 -9.50 18.06 0.06
N VAL A 296 -10.13 16.91 0.35
CA VAL A 296 -9.41 15.74 0.88
C VAL A 296 -8.28 15.33 -0.06
N TYR A 297 -8.56 15.24 -1.36
CA TYR A 297 -7.56 14.89 -2.37
C TYR A 297 -6.40 15.89 -2.41
N LYS A 298 -6.69 17.18 -2.62
CA LYS A 298 -5.66 18.22 -2.77
C LYS A 298 -4.83 18.43 -1.51
N THR A 299 -5.44 18.43 -0.33
CA THR A 299 -4.70 18.63 0.92
C THR A 299 -3.71 17.49 1.14
N ILE A 300 -4.14 16.23 0.98
CA ILE A 300 -3.24 15.08 1.12
C ILE A 300 -2.18 15.07 0.01
N ASP A 301 -2.55 15.40 -1.23
CA ASP A 301 -1.61 15.49 -2.36
C ASP A 301 -0.54 16.56 -2.14
N ASN A 302 -0.94 17.74 -1.67
CA ASN A 302 -0.01 18.83 -1.34
C ASN A 302 0.93 18.43 -0.21
N ILE A 303 0.43 17.81 0.86
CA ILE A 303 1.27 17.26 1.93
C ILE A 303 2.31 16.30 1.33
N LEU A 304 1.90 15.37 0.45
CA LEU A 304 2.84 14.44 -0.20
C LEU A 304 3.86 15.19 -1.07
N ASN A 305 3.44 16.16 -1.87
CA ASN A 305 4.31 16.92 -2.79
C ASN A 305 5.31 17.82 -2.06
N GLU A 306 4.88 18.55 -1.01
CA GLU A 306 5.75 19.36 -0.16
C GLU A 306 6.79 18.49 0.52
N ASN A 307 6.39 17.31 1.00
CA ASN A 307 7.31 16.34 1.56
C ASN A 307 8.27 15.78 0.51
N ILE A 308 7.82 15.46 -0.71
CA ILE A 308 8.70 15.03 -1.81
C ILE A 308 9.70 16.13 -2.16
N ALA A 309 9.29 17.39 -2.23
CA ALA A 309 10.18 18.52 -2.54
C ALA A 309 11.24 18.72 -1.44
N THR A 310 10.83 18.63 -0.17
CA THR A 310 11.73 18.67 0.99
C THR A 310 12.69 17.49 0.98
N ILE A 311 12.21 16.29 0.67
CA ILE A 311 13.01 15.08 0.53
C ILE A 311 13.94 15.15 -0.67
N ALA A 312 13.55 15.69 -1.83
CA ALA A 312 14.44 15.83 -2.98
C ALA A 312 15.60 16.79 -2.66
N GLN A 313 15.34 17.85 -1.88
CA GLN A 313 16.37 18.74 -1.34
C GLN A 313 17.28 18.01 -0.33
N GLN A 314 16.73 17.16 0.54
CA GLN A 314 17.47 16.38 1.55
C GLN A 314 18.20 15.13 1.00
N VAL A 315 17.67 14.47 -0.04
CA VAL A 315 18.22 13.28 -0.74
C VAL A 315 19.40 13.70 -1.61
N THR A 316 19.41 14.92 -2.13
CA THR A 316 20.61 15.52 -2.73
C THR A 316 21.75 15.61 -1.71
N ALA A 317 21.44 15.69 -0.42
CA ALA A 317 22.41 15.69 0.67
C ALA A 317 22.74 14.29 1.24
N TYR A 318 21.93 13.25 1.01
CA TYR A 318 22.06 11.94 1.66
C TYR A 318 21.56 10.78 0.77
N ARG A 319 22.45 10.14 0.01
CA ARG A 319 22.14 8.91 -0.74
C ARG A 319 22.23 7.68 0.18
N GLU A 320 21.09 7.17 0.63
CA GLU A 320 20.59 5.78 0.48
C GLU A 320 19.50 5.41 1.52
N ARG A 321 18.37 4.83 1.05
CA ARG A 321 17.24 4.18 1.78
C ARG A 321 16.03 5.02 2.27
N GLY A 322 15.63 6.06 1.52
CA GLY A 322 14.58 7.02 1.93
C GLY A 322 13.09 6.60 1.86
N LEU A 323 12.68 5.55 1.14
CA LEU A 323 11.23 5.34 0.86
C LEU A 323 10.44 4.71 2.02
N VAL A 324 11.12 3.94 2.88
CA VAL A 324 10.43 3.19 3.94
C VAL A 324 10.25 4.00 5.24
N ASN A 325 11.19 4.88 5.58
CA ASN A 325 11.04 5.75 6.77
C ASN A 325 9.84 6.71 6.63
N PHE A 326 9.54 7.14 5.40
CA PHE A 326 8.45 8.05 5.05
C PHE A 326 7.05 7.47 5.31
N ILE A 327 6.85 6.19 4.96
CA ILE A 327 5.60 5.47 5.19
C ILE A 327 5.26 5.37 6.70
N TYR A 328 6.28 5.29 7.55
CA TYR A 328 6.10 5.25 9.00
C TYR A 328 5.84 6.64 9.60
N GLN A 329 6.40 7.72 9.05
CA GLN A 329 6.15 9.10 9.50
C GLN A 329 4.72 9.58 9.19
N ILE A 330 4.17 9.21 8.02
CA ILE A 330 2.77 9.49 7.69
C ILE A 330 1.82 8.73 8.63
N LYS A 331 2.13 7.47 8.93
CA LYS A 331 1.37 6.68 9.89
C LYS A 331 1.40 7.33 11.28
N ASP A 332 2.55 7.80 11.71
CA ASP A 332 2.77 8.42 13.02
C ASP A 332 1.97 9.73 13.18
N LEU A 333 1.92 10.56 12.12
CA LEU A 333 1.07 11.75 12.04
C LEU A 333 -0.44 11.41 12.10
N ILE A 334 -0.86 10.34 11.42
CA ILE A 334 -2.28 9.92 11.36
C ILE A 334 -2.70 9.14 12.62
N THR A 335 -1.76 8.52 13.34
CA THR A 335 -2.03 7.70 14.54
C THR A 335 -1.72 8.43 15.85
N GLY A 336 -1.10 9.60 15.80
CA GLY A 336 -0.74 10.42 16.96
C GLY A 336 0.46 9.89 17.75
N SER A 337 1.35 9.10 17.11
CA SER A 337 2.57 8.58 17.74
C SER A 337 3.78 9.35 17.21
N ASP A 338 4.62 9.89 18.08
CA ASP A 338 5.88 10.59 17.75
C ASP A 338 7.12 9.69 17.94
N LEU A 339 6.92 8.38 18.13
CA LEU A 339 8.01 7.43 18.41
C LEU A 339 9.05 7.37 17.29
N THR A 340 8.62 7.40 16.02
CA THR A 340 9.56 7.36 14.89
C THR A 340 10.34 8.67 14.77
N GLU A 341 9.72 9.79 15.08
CA GLU A 341 10.38 11.11 15.12
C GLU A 341 11.44 11.16 16.23
N LYS A 342 11.08 10.74 17.46
CA LYS A 342 12.04 10.67 18.57
C LYS A 342 13.19 9.70 18.29
N ARG A 343 12.94 8.57 17.62
CA ARG A 343 14.00 7.65 17.18
C ARG A 343 14.88 8.24 16.07
N ALA A 344 14.34 9.09 15.20
CA ALA A 344 15.12 9.79 14.18
C ALA A 344 16.03 10.86 14.79
N ILE A 345 15.53 11.63 15.77
CA ILE A 345 16.33 12.57 16.57
C ILE A 345 17.45 11.82 17.29
N LEU A 346 17.12 10.74 17.99
CA LEU A 346 18.09 9.92 18.69
C LEU A 346 19.15 9.31 17.75
N ALA A 347 18.76 8.90 16.55
CA ALA A 347 19.69 8.42 15.53
C ALA A 347 20.62 9.53 15.00
N ALA A 348 20.11 10.75 14.79
CA ALA A 348 20.91 11.89 14.36
C ALA A 348 21.93 12.32 15.44
N GLU A 349 21.52 12.30 16.70
CA GLU A 349 22.42 12.52 17.83
C GLU A 349 23.51 11.44 17.90
N PHE A 350 23.13 10.16 17.74
CA PHE A 350 24.07 9.05 17.70
C PHE A 350 25.08 9.19 16.56
N GLU A 351 24.63 9.53 15.35
CA GLU A 351 25.50 9.78 14.20
C GLU A 351 26.46 10.95 14.45
N SER A 352 25.99 12.02 15.10
CA SER A 352 26.83 13.16 15.50
C SER A 352 27.92 12.73 16.49
N GLN A 353 27.58 11.90 17.48
CA GLN A 353 28.57 11.37 18.43
C GLN A 353 29.60 10.46 17.76
N LEU A 354 29.17 9.58 16.85
CA LEU A 354 30.07 8.73 16.05
C LEU A 354 30.98 9.56 15.14
N HIS A 355 30.45 10.63 14.54
CA HIS A 355 31.21 11.55 13.71
C HIS A 355 32.27 12.31 14.53
N ASN A 356 31.89 12.83 15.69
CA ASN A 356 32.81 13.52 16.60
C ASN A 356 33.91 12.57 17.12
N PHE A 357 33.54 11.34 17.46
CA PHE A 357 34.48 10.28 17.81
C PHE A 357 35.49 10.03 16.68
N LYS A 358 35.00 9.87 15.44
CA LYS A 358 35.83 9.66 14.25
C LYS A 358 36.75 10.85 13.96
N MET A 359 36.26 12.09 14.10
CA MET A 359 37.06 13.31 13.92
C MET A 359 38.16 13.44 14.99
N GLY A 360 37.93 12.86 16.18
CA GLY A 360 38.92 12.76 17.24
C GLY A 360 39.98 11.67 17.04
N MET A 361 39.93 10.87 15.97
CA MET A 361 40.94 9.86 15.66
C MET A 361 42.16 10.51 14.96
N GLN A 362 43.35 10.39 15.56
CA GLN A 362 44.61 10.82 14.92
C GLN A 362 45.06 9.81 13.86
N LYS A 363 45.82 10.24 12.83
CA LYS A 363 46.28 9.39 11.71
C LYS A 363 47.28 8.28 12.12
N SER A 364 47.88 8.36 13.30
CA SER A 364 48.74 7.33 13.89
C SER A 364 48.27 7.06 15.32
N ILE A 365 47.78 5.86 15.60
CA ILE A 365 47.27 5.45 16.90
C ILE A 365 48.17 4.32 17.41
N ASN A 366 48.78 4.47 18.59
CA ASN A 366 49.53 3.38 19.22
C ASN A 366 48.54 2.37 19.86
N PRO A 367 48.96 1.12 20.19
CA PRO A 367 48.04 0.09 20.69
C PRO A 367 47.25 0.49 21.95
N ARG A 368 47.88 1.24 22.86
CA ARG A 368 47.23 1.74 24.09
C ARG A 368 46.12 2.75 23.80
N ASP A 369 46.39 3.66 22.86
CA ASP A 369 45.42 4.65 22.39
C ASP A 369 44.28 3.98 21.60
N LEU A 370 44.57 2.88 20.88
CA LEU A 370 43.56 2.11 20.15
C LEU A 370 42.59 1.40 21.11
N LYS A 371 43.12 0.75 22.15
CA LYS A 371 42.30 0.11 23.20
C LYS A 371 41.41 1.11 23.92
N GLN A 372 41.95 2.29 24.26
CA GLN A 372 41.17 3.38 24.84
C GLN A 372 40.05 3.85 23.90
N LYS A 373 40.35 4.04 22.61
CA LYS A 373 39.37 4.49 21.61
C LYS A 373 38.26 3.46 21.36
N ILE A 374 38.58 2.17 21.35
CA ILE A 374 37.57 1.09 21.28
C ILE A 374 36.64 1.14 22.51
N GLY A 375 37.18 1.42 23.70
CA GLY A 375 36.40 1.61 24.92
C GLY A 375 35.48 2.84 24.88
N GLU A 376 35.98 3.98 24.38
CA GLU A 376 35.18 5.20 24.17
C GLU A 376 34.03 4.96 23.18
N LEU A 377 34.28 4.26 22.08
CA LEU A 377 33.26 3.93 21.08
C LEU A 377 32.19 2.98 21.63
N ASP A 378 32.60 1.96 22.40
CA ASP A 378 31.69 1.03 23.07
C ASP A 378 30.73 1.74 24.03
N GLN A 379 31.25 2.71 24.79
CA GLN A 379 30.46 3.51 25.73
C GLN A 379 29.43 4.38 25.00
N ILE A 380 29.80 5.00 23.87
CA ILE A 380 28.86 5.76 23.03
C ILE A 380 27.72 4.84 22.56
N ILE A 381 28.04 3.64 22.10
CA ILE A 381 27.02 2.70 21.60
C ILE A 381 26.09 2.19 22.71
N ALA A 382 26.64 1.89 23.90
CA ALA A 382 25.84 1.46 25.05
C ALA A 382 24.87 2.55 25.53
N ASP A 383 25.30 3.82 25.55
CA ASP A 383 24.44 4.94 25.93
C ASP A 383 23.24 5.10 24.98
N TYR A 384 23.46 5.00 23.66
CA TYR A 384 22.38 5.11 22.68
C TYR A 384 21.50 3.85 22.60
N GLU A 385 22.00 2.67 22.98
CA GLU A 385 21.17 1.47 23.21
C GLU A 385 20.19 1.70 24.35
N GLN A 386 20.68 2.18 25.49
CA GLN A 386 19.86 2.46 26.68
C GLN A 386 18.81 3.53 26.40
N LYS A 387 19.18 4.62 25.70
CA LYS A 387 18.24 5.67 25.29
C LYS A 387 17.17 5.13 24.35
N ASN A 388 17.53 4.28 23.39
CA ASN A 388 16.56 3.67 22.48
C ASN A 388 15.63 2.67 23.19
N ASP A 389 16.12 1.93 24.18
CA ASP A 389 15.32 1.01 24.99
C ASP A 389 14.37 1.74 25.95
N ALA A 390 14.82 2.83 26.56
CA ALA A 390 13.99 3.71 27.36
C ALA A 390 12.86 4.31 26.52
N LEU A 391 13.20 4.82 25.33
CA LEU A 391 12.23 5.33 24.36
C LEU A 391 11.27 4.24 23.86
N SER A 392 11.72 3.00 23.72
CA SER A 392 10.83 1.88 23.37
C SER A 392 9.83 1.59 24.49
N SER A 393 10.30 1.63 25.74
CA SER A 393 9.51 1.36 26.93
C SER A 393 8.45 2.44 27.19
N GLU A 394 8.78 3.72 26.98
CA GLU A 394 7.86 4.87 27.08
C GLU A 394 6.62 4.70 26.16
N TYR A 395 6.79 4.03 25.03
CA TYR A 395 5.74 3.82 24.03
C TYR A 395 5.14 2.41 24.05
N GLY A 396 5.38 1.64 25.11
CA GLY A 396 4.86 0.28 25.27
C GLY A 396 5.34 -0.70 24.19
N LYS A 397 6.54 -0.48 23.64
CA LYS A 397 7.20 -1.37 22.68
C LYS A 397 8.23 -2.24 23.38
N GLU A 398 8.50 -3.41 22.80
CA GLU A 398 9.59 -4.27 23.25
C GLU A 398 10.94 -3.55 23.12
N LYS A 399 11.83 -3.75 24.08
CA LYS A 399 13.22 -3.30 24.02
C LYS A 399 13.96 -3.95 22.86
N ALA A 400 15.05 -3.34 22.41
CA ALA A 400 15.84 -3.79 21.27
C ALA A 400 15.04 -3.98 19.96
N SER A 401 13.90 -3.29 19.82
CA SER A 401 13.04 -3.38 18.63
C SER A 401 13.25 -2.22 17.65
N GLY A 402 13.21 -2.53 16.36
CA GLY A 402 13.28 -1.54 15.28
C GLY A 402 14.69 -1.25 14.75
N ARG A 403 14.74 -0.42 13.69
CA ARG A 403 15.94 -0.23 12.87
C ARG A 403 17.14 0.37 13.60
N LEU A 404 16.88 1.29 14.53
CA LEU A 404 17.95 1.88 15.34
C LEU A 404 18.58 0.81 16.25
N ALA A 405 17.76 -0.06 16.85
CA ALA A 405 18.24 -1.20 17.63
C ALA A 405 19.06 -2.18 16.77
N GLU A 406 18.59 -2.52 15.56
CA GLU A 406 19.34 -3.39 14.63
C GLU A 406 20.71 -2.81 14.27
N LYS A 407 20.78 -1.50 13.98
CA LYS A 407 22.06 -0.81 13.71
C LYS A 407 22.98 -0.80 14.95
N ILE A 408 22.45 -0.50 16.13
CA ILE A 408 23.19 -0.52 17.40
C ILE A 408 23.76 -1.92 17.67
N GLN A 409 22.97 -2.99 17.47
CA GLN A 409 23.45 -4.37 17.64
C GLN A 409 24.55 -4.74 16.63
N HIS A 410 24.43 -4.26 15.39
CA HIS A 410 25.49 -4.46 14.39
C HIS A 410 26.81 -3.83 14.84
N PHE A 411 26.77 -2.58 15.32
CA PHE A 411 27.96 -1.91 15.86
C PHE A 411 28.53 -2.61 17.10
N LYS A 412 27.68 -3.07 18.03
CA LYS A 412 28.12 -3.85 19.20
C LYS A 412 28.84 -5.13 18.79
N THR A 413 28.33 -5.83 17.78
CA THR A 413 28.96 -7.04 17.26
C THR A 413 30.36 -6.72 16.72
N GLN A 414 30.49 -5.67 15.92
CA GLN A 414 31.78 -5.25 15.37
C GLN A 414 32.78 -4.82 16.46
N ILE A 415 32.32 -4.15 17.51
CA ILE A 415 33.17 -3.75 18.65
C ILE A 415 33.59 -4.94 19.49
N SER A 416 32.68 -5.89 19.71
CA SER A 416 33.02 -7.13 20.40
C SER A 416 34.12 -7.89 19.65
N THR A 417 34.04 -7.95 18.32
CA THR A 417 35.10 -8.52 17.47
C THR A 417 36.41 -7.75 17.64
N MET A 418 36.40 -6.41 17.54
CA MET A 418 37.60 -5.58 17.70
C MET A 418 38.25 -5.71 19.09
N LYS A 419 37.44 -5.80 20.17
CA LYS A 419 37.95 -6.04 21.53
C LYS A 419 38.62 -7.41 21.66
N THR A 420 38.00 -8.45 21.09
CA THR A 420 38.54 -9.82 21.12
C THR A 420 39.87 -9.91 20.36
N GLU A 421 39.96 -9.24 19.21
CA GLU A 421 41.20 -9.16 18.43
C GLU A 421 42.29 -8.38 19.18
N GLN A 422 41.95 -7.29 19.85
CA GLN A 422 42.90 -6.51 20.65
C GLN A 422 43.42 -7.29 21.86
N ASP A 423 42.55 -8.01 22.58
CA ASP A 423 42.96 -8.81 23.73
C ASP A 423 43.84 -10.00 23.32
N ALA A 424 43.67 -10.53 22.11
CA ALA A 424 44.56 -11.55 21.54
C ALA A 424 45.96 -10.98 21.21
N ILE A 425 46.02 -9.77 20.66
CA ILE A 425 47.29 -9.07 20.38
C ILE A 425 48.04 -8.76 21.68
N ASP A 426 47.34 -8.24 22.69
CA ASP A 426 47.94 -7.93 24.00
C ASP A 426 48.49 -9.22 24.67
N ALA A 427 47.83 -10.37 24.50
CA ALA A 427 48.26 -11.66 25.04
C ALA A 427 49.48 -12.25 24.31
N GLU A 428 49.59 -12.07 22.99
CA GLU A 428 50.79 -12.46 22.21
C GLU A 428 52.01 -11.61 22.58
N GLU A 429 51.83 -10.29 22.77
CA GLU A 429 52.92 -9.39 23.21
C GLU A 429 53.41 -9.72 24.63
N GLU A 430 52.51 -10.07 25.57
CA GLU A 430 52.89 -10.52 26.92
C GLU A 430 53.62 -11.89 26.91
N HIS A 431 53.21 -12.80 26.02
CA HIS A 431 53.85 -14.11 25.86
C HIS A 431 55.28 -13.98 25.29
N ASP A 432 55.47 -13.12 24.28
CA ASP A 432 56.78 -12.86 23.68
C ASP A 432 57.73 -12.13 24.65
N GLN A 433 57.23 -11.17 25.43
CA GLN A 433 58.04 -10.49 26.45
C GLN A 433 58.46 -11.41 27.61
N ASN A 434 57.61 -12.38 28.01
CA ASN A 434 57.95 -13.37 29.02
C ASN A 434 58.92 -14.44 28.49
N SER A 435 58.80 -14.80 27.20
CA SER A 435 59.72 -15.74 26.54
C SER A 435 61.14 -15.17 26.40
N LEU A 436 61.27 -13.86 26.16
CA LEU A 436 62.56 -13.15 26.11
C LEU A 436 63.23 -12.98 27.47
N LYS A 437 62.46 -12.88 28.56
CA LYS A 437 62.99 -12.85 29.95
C LYS A 437 63.45 -14.22 30.47
N GLY A 438 63.02 -15.32 29.85
CA GLY A 438 63.49 -16.67 30.18
C GLY A 438 64.82 -17.07 29.54
N LEU A 439 65.38 -16.22 28.67
CA LEU A 439 66.64 -16.42 27.95
C LEU A 439 67.80 -15.56 28.49
N SER A 440 67.59 -14.83 29.60
CA SER A 440 68.62 -14.03 30.30
C SER A 440 69.16 -14.74 31.54
#